data_AF-A0A832TQ54-F1
#
_entry.id   AF-A0A832TQ54-F1
#
_cell.length_a   1.000
_cell.length_b   1.000
_cell.length_c   1.000
_cell.angle_alpha   90.00
_cell.angle_beta   90.00
_cell.angle_gamma   90.00
#
_symmetry.space_group_name_H-M   'P 1'
#
loop_
_entity.id
_entity.type
_entity.pdbx_description
1 polymer ?
#
loop_
_entity_poly.entity_id
_entity_poly.type
_entity_poly.pdbx_seq_one_letter_code
_entity_poly.pdbx_strand_id
1 'polypeptide(L)'
;MKETTSILNKALDVIGILFGLILFYSWIIFIYSVKMSFFSERTVVNGNEITMAPNWGQIDQWLGAGLILFFVVFGHYLLCSKNMNRIEKNSDIIGIKSSLIGFILWLFITIITFLFNITIPYSLNIAGGYIMLIFIYLLMRKNLYATSDFEQ
;
A
#
# COMPACT_ATOMS: atom_id res chain seq x y z
N MET A 1 19.68 -19.32 -26.06
CA MET A 1 18.35 -18.71 -26.31
C MET A 1 17.42 -18.82 -25.10
N LYS A 2 17.28 -20.00 -24.47
CA LYS A 2 16.45 -20.20 -23.26
C LYS A 2 16.95 -19.40 -22.03
N GLU A 3 18.27 -19.26 -21.90
CA GLU A 3 18.92 -18.56 -20.79
C GLU A 3 18.74 -17.04 -20.87
N THR A 4 18.83 -16.46 -22.07
CA THR A 4 18.58 -15.04 -22.32
C THR A 4 17.13 -14.64 -22.02
N THR A 5 16.15 -15.51 -22.32
CA THR A 5 14.75 -15.29 -21.95
C THR A 5 14.53 -15.33 -20.42
N SER A 6 15.25 -16.20 -19.71
CA SER A 6 15.17 -16.30 -18.24
C SER A 6 15.76 -15.06 -17.55
N ILE A 7 16.89 -14.54 -18.03
CA ILE A 7 17.51 -13.32 -17.51
C ILE A 7 16.60 -12.10 -17.73
N LEU A 8 16.00 -12.00 -18.93
CA LEU A 8 15.08 -10.92 -19.26
C LEU A 8 13.84 -10.92 -18.35
N ASN A 9 13.26 -12.09 -18.07
CA ASN A 9 12.10 -12.22 -17.20
C ASN A 9 12.44 -11.80 -15.75
N LYS A 10 13.57 -12.25 -15.21
CA LYS A 10 14.02 -11.83 -13.87
C LYS A 10 14.29 -10.32 -13.80
N ALA A 11 14.86 -9.74 -14.86
CA ALA A 11 15.07 -8.30 -14.93
C ALA A 11 13.74 -7.54 -14.92
N LEU A 12 12.73 -8.03 -15.64
CA LEU A 12 11.38 -7.45 -15.63
C LEU A 12 10.74 -7.49 -14.24
N ASP A 13 10.90 -8.58 -13.48
CA ASP A 13 10.36 -8.68 -12.11
C ASP A 13 10.93 -7.59 -11.20
N VAL A 14 12.25 -7.39 -11.26
CA VAL A 14 12.94 -6.34 -10.49
C VAL A 14 12.49 -4.96 -10.94
N ILE A 15 12.38 -4.72 -12.26
CA ILE A 15 11.92 -3.44 -12.81
C ILE A 15 10.47 -3.16 -12.37
N GLY A 16 9.61 -4.17 -12.34
CA GLY A 16 8.22 -4.07 -11.85
C GLY A 16 8.15 -3.63 -10.40
N ILE A 17 8.96 -4.23 -9.53
CA ILE A 17 9.04 -3.84 -8.12
C ILE A 17 9.55 -2.40 -7.96
N LEU A 18 10.62 -2.03 -8.67
CA LEU A 18 11.16 -0.66 -8.65
C LEU A 18 10.15 0.37 -9.16
N PHE A 19 9.43 0.03 -10.23
CA PHE A 19 8.35 0.85 -10.75
C PHE A 19 7.23 1.04 -9.72
N GLY A 20 6.87 -0.02 -8.99
CA GLY A 20 5.97 0.07 -7.85
C GLY A 20 6.44 1.06 -6.78
N LEU A 21 7.72 1.02 -6.40
CA LEU A 21 8.28 1.97 -5.45
C LEU A 21 8.21 3.42 -5.95
N ILE A 22 8.44 3.67 -7.24
CA ILE A 22 8.29 5.00 -7.84
C ILE A 22 6.84 5.50 -7.71
N LEU A 23 5.86 4.62 -7.97
CA LEU A 23 4.44 4.95 -7.79
C LEU A 23 4.10 5.25 -6.32
N PHE A 24 4.69 4.52 -5.39
CA PHE A 24 4.53 4.77 -3.95
C PHE A 24 5.09 6.13 -3.53
N TYR A 25 6.27 6.52 -4.00
CA TYR A 25 6.80 7.87 -3.72
C TYR A 25 5.92 8.96 -4.36
N SER A 26 5.40 8.71 -5.56
CA SER A 26 4.44 9.61 -6.21
C SER A 26 3.17 9.77 -5.38
N TRP A 27 2.70 8.70 -4.74
CA TRP A 27 1.58 8.74 -3.78
C TRP A 27 1.89 9.59 -2.54
N ILE A 28 3.07 9.46 -1.95
CA ILE A 28 3.46 10.29 -0.79
C ILE A 28 3.47 11.77 -1.16
N ILE A 29 4.04 12.12 -2.32
CA ILE A 29 4.06 13.50 -2.85
C ILE A 29 2.62 13.99 -3.10
N PHE A 30 1.77 13.14 -3.67
CA PHE A 30 0.36 13.46 -3.91
C PHE A 30 -0.37 13.78 -2.60
N ILE A 31 -0.27 12.93 -1.57
CA ILE A 31 -0.89 13.17 -0.27
C ILE A 31 -0.39 14.47 0.36
N TYR A 32 0.93 14.71 0.34
CA TYR A 32 1.48 15.95 0.86
C TYR A 32 0.91 17.18 0.12
N SER A 33 0.83 17.12 -1.21
CA SER A 33 0.30 18.20 -2.06
C SER A 33 -1.17 18.48 -1.80
N VAL A 34 -1.99 17.44 -1.62
CA VAL A 34 -3.41 17.57 -1.23
C VAL A 34 -3.52 18.26 0.12
N LYS A 35 -2.73 17.82 1.12
CA LYS A 35 -2.74 18.42 2.46
C LYS A 35 -2.39 19.91 2.42
N MET A 36 -1.33 20.26 1.70
CA MET A 36 -0.91 21.66 1.52
C MET A 36 -1.94 22.50 0.77
N SER A 37 -2.67 21.93 -0.18
CA SER A 37 -3.61 22.70 -1.02
C SER A 37 -4.94 22.97 -0.34
N PHE A 38 -5.44 22.01 0.44
CA PHE A 38 -6.80 22.04 0.97
C PHE A 38 -6.90 22.24 2.48
N PHE A 39 -5.84 21.92 3.21
CA PHE A 39 -5.89 21.84 4.67
C PHE A 39 -4.74 22.57 5.36
N SER A 40 -3.94 23.34 4.62
CA SER A 40 -2.77 24.03 5.20
C SER A 40 -3.16 24.99 6.31
N GLU A 41 -2.35 25.03 7.35
CA GLU A 41 -2.49 25.93 8.48
C GLU A 41 -1.33 26.93 8.50
N ARG A 42 -1.60 28.16 8.96
CA ARG A 42 -0.53 29.14 9.22
C ARG A 42 -0.10 29.02 10.67
N THR A 43 1.19 28.82 10.88
CA THR A 43 1.80 28.78 12.21
C THR A 43 2.94 29.78 12.28
N VAL A 44 3.22 30.31 13.48
CA VAL A 44 4.34 31.23 13.68
C VAL A 44 5.48 30.45 14.34
N VAL A 45 6.61 30.35 13.65
CA VAL A 45 7.83 29.73 14.17
C VAL A 45 8.95 30.75 14.10
N ASN A 46 9.59 31.01 15.24
CA ASN A 46 10.66 32.02 15.37
C ASN A 46 10.26 33.42 14.86
N GLY A 47 8.99 33.81 15.05
CA GLY A 47 8.48 35.11 14.63
C GLY A 47 8.10 35.23 13.14
N ASN A 48 8.31 34.17 12.35
CA ASN A 48 7.93 34.12 10.94
C ASN A 48 6.65 33.30 10.74
N GLU A 49 5.71 33.82 9.96
CA GLU A 49 4.56 33.05 9.49
C GLU A 49 5.02 32.00 8.47
N ILE A 50 4.73 30.75 8.75
CA ILE A 50 4.98 29.63 7.85
C ILE A 50 3.70 28.85 7.61
N THR A 51 3.48 28.47 6.35
CA THR A 51 2.38 27.60 5.95
C THR A 51 2.84 26.15 6.07
N MET A 52 2.14 25.35 6.86
CA MET A 52 2.46 23.95 7.07
C MET A 52 1.25 23.06 6.79
N ALA A 53 1.53 21.83 6.35
CA ALA A 53 0.50 20.79 6.26
C ALA A 53 0.06 20.38 7.68
N PRO A 54 -1.23 20.16 7.92
CA PRO A 54 -1.73 19.77 9.23
C PRO A 54 -1.18 18.39 9.60
N ASN A 55 -1.00 18.14 10.90
CA ASN A 55 -0.55 16.84 11.40
C ASN A 55 -1.78 16.01 11.81
N TRP A 56 -2.11 14.99 11.01
CA TRP A 56 -3.20 14.05 11.30
C TRP A 56 -2.71 12.82 12.09
N GLY A 57 -1.54 12.92 12.72
CA GLY A 57 -0.99 11.93 13.63
C GLY A 57 -0.92 10.53 13.01
N GLN A 58 -1.61 9.57 13.61
CA GLN A 58 -1.63 8.18 13.16
C GLN A 58 -2.29 7.95 11.78
N ILE A 59 -3.14 8.88 11.32
CA ILE A 59 -3.68 8.84 9.95
C ILE A 59 -2.54 9.10 8.96
N ASP A 60 -1.71 10.13 9.20
CA ASP A 60 -0.57 10.45 8.34
C ASP A 60 0.43 9.30 8.27
N GLN A 61 0.70 8.68 9.41
CA GLN A 61 1.58 7.51 9.49
C GLN A 61 1.07 6.37 8.59
N TRP A 62 -0.23 6.10 8.60
CA TRP A 62 -0.81 5.02 7.80
C TRP A 62 -0.97 5.40 6.32
N LEU A 63 -1.37 6.63 6.00
CA LEU A 63 -1.39 7.13 4.60
C LEU A 63 0.01 7.08 3.97
N GLY A 64 1.05 7.37 4.75
CA GLY A 64 2.44 7.39 4.29
C GLY A 64 3.08 6.01 4.16
N ALA A 65 2.62 4.99 4.89
CA ALA A 65 3.25 3.66 4.92
C ALA A 65 2.38 2.54 4.33
N GLY A 66 1.05 2.61 4.53
CA GLY A 66 0.15 1.46 4.39
C GLY A 66 -0.05 0.94 2.98
N LEU A 67 0.23 1.75 1.94
CA LEU A 67 0.09 1.33 0.54
C LEU A 67 1.37 0.80 -0.10
N ILE A 68 2.49 0.70 0.62
CA ILE A 68 3.76 0.24 0.01
C ILE A 68 3.62 -1.17 -0.60
N LEU A 69 2.97 -2.09 0.11
CA LEU A 69 2.74 -3.47 -0.38
C LEU A 69 1.83 -3.47 -1.61
N PHE A 70 0.77 -2.66 -1.60
CA PHE A 70 -0.09 -2.49 -2.76
C PHE A 70 0.72 -2.06 -3.98
N PHE A 71 1.52 -1.01 -3.86
CA PHE A 71 2.27 -0.47 -5.00
C PHE A 71 3.36 -1.41 -5.50
N VAL A 72 4.04 -2.14 -4.60
CA VAL A 72 5.06 -3.14 -4.99
C VAL A 72 4.42 -4.26 -5.82
N VAL A 73 3.33 -4.86 -5.32
CA VAL A 73 2.63 -5.95 -6.05
C VAL A 73 1.97 -5.41 -7.31
N PHE A 74 1.41 -4.20 -7.26
CA PHE A 74 0.78 -3.57 -8.42
C PHE A 74 1.80 -3.23 -9.52
N GLY A 75 2.97 -2.70 -9.17
CA GLY A 75 4.05 -2.41 -10.12
C GLY A 75 4.58 -3.68 -10.80
N HIS A 76 4.78 -4.74 -10.01
CA HIS A 76 5.11 -6.07 -10.51
C HIS A 76 4.04 -6.58 -11.49
N TYR A 77 2.77 -6.55 -11.08
CA TYR A 77 1.65 -6.95 -11.93
C TYR A 77 1.57 -6.16 -13.23
N LEU A 78 1.73 -4.83 -13.18
CA LEU A 78 1.62 -3.98 -14.38
C LEU A 78 2.64 -4.34 -15.46
N LEU A 79 3.89 -4.62 -15.08
CA LEU A 79 4.96 -4.88 -16.05
C LEU A 79 5.11 -6.37 -16.39
N CYS A 80 4.82 -7.27 -15.46
CA CYS A 80 5.07 -8.70 -15.65
C CYS A 80 3.81 -9.50 -16.04
N SER A 81 2.59 -8.95 -15.93
CA SER A 81 1.33 -9.72 -16.12
C SER A 81 1.15 -10.42 -17.47
N LYS A 82 1.86 -9.99 -18.52
CA LYS A 82 1.84 -10.65 -19.84
C LYS A 82 2.68 -11.93 -19.87
N ASN A 83 3.69 -12.03 -19.02
CA ASN A 83 4.63 -13.13 -18.96
C ASN A 83 4.35 -14.10 -17.80
N MET A 84 3.43 -13.74 -16.90
CA MET A 84 3.00 -14.56 -15.78
C MET A 84 2.10 -15.71 -16.20
N ASN A 85 2.21 -16.82 -15.49
CA ASN A 85 1.22 -17.89 -15.56
C ASN A 85 -0.09 -17.49 -14.83
N ARG A 86 -1.16 -18.27 -15.01
CA ARG A 86 -2.47 -17.99 -14.39
C ARG A 86 -2.41 -17.94 -12.86
N ILE A 87 -1.56 -18.75 -12.24
CA ILE A 87 -1.44 -18.86 -10.77
C ILE A 87 -0.77 -17.62 -10.20
N GLU A 88 0.36 -17.20 -10.77
CA GLU A 88 1.09 -15.98 -10.42
C GLU A 88 0.20 -14.74 -10.59
N LYS A 89 -0.48 -14.66 -11.74
CA LYS A 89 -1.39 -13.55 -12.02
C LYS A 89 -2.54 -13.47 -11.00
N ASN A 90 -3.13 -14.61 -10.63
CA ASN A 90 -4.15 -14.65 -9.59
C ASN A 90 -3.56 -14.26 -8.22
N SER A 91 -2.37 -14.74 -7.89
CA SER A 91 -1.68 -14.39 -6.64
C SER A 91 -1.50 -12.89 -6.51
N ASP A 92 -1.03 -12.22 -7.57
CA ASP A 92 -0.86 -10.77 -7.59
C ASP A 92 -2.20 -10.04 -7.46
N ILE A 93 -3.24 -10.49 -8.16
CA ILE A 93 -4.59 -9.91 -8.04
C ILE A 93 -5.11 -10.01 -6.60
N ILE A 94 -4.90 -11.15 -5.91
CA ILE A 94 -5.24 -11.29 -4.50
C ILE A 94 -4.41 -10.32 -3.67
N GLY A 95 -3.10 -10.25 -3.89
CA GLY A 95 -2.19 -9.35 -3.19
C GLY A 95 -2.65 -7.89 -3.29
N ILE A 96 -2.99 -7.44 -4.50
CA ILE A 96 -3.52 -6.10 -4.78
C ILE A 96 -4.84 -5.86 -4.03
N LYS A 97 -5.82 -6.76 -4.19
CA LYS A 97 -7.15 -6.61 -3.57
C LYS A 97 -7.07 -6.64 -2.05
N SER A 98 -6.37 -7.61 -1.48
CA SER A 98 -6.20 -7.75 -0.04
C SER A 98 -5.45 -6.57 0.56
N SER A 99 -4.40 -6.08 -0.13
CA SER A 99 -3.67 -4.91 0.32
C SER A 99 -4.55 -3.66 0.35
N LEU A 100 -5.37 -3.45 -0.68
CA LEU A 100 -6.28 -2.30 -0.73
C LEU A 100 -7.38 -2.40 0.35
N ILE A 101 -7.98 -3.57 0.53
CA ILE A 101 -9.01 -3.79 1.55
C ILE A 101 -8.44 -3.59 2.95
N GLY A 102 -7.30 -4.23 3.27
CA GLY A 102 -6.68 -4.07 4.57
C GLY A 102 -6.22 -2.63 4.84
N PHE A 103 -5.78 -1.91 3.81
CA PHE A 103 -5.43 -0.50 3.91
C PHE A 103 -6.64 0.35 4.31
N ILE A 104 -7.77 0.18 3.61
CA ILE A 104 -9.02 0.90 3.89
C ILE A 104 -9.54 0.58 5.29
N LEU A 105 -9.54 -0.70 5.68
CA LEU A 105 -10.03 -1.12 6.99
C LEU A 105 -9.18 -0.55 8.12
N TRP A 106 -7.85 -0.60 8.01
CA TRP A 106 -6.98 -0.02 9.03
C TRP A 106 -7.03 1.51 9.03
N LEU A 107 -7.15 2.14 7.85
CA LEU A 107 -7.34 3.59 7.74
C LEU A 107 -8.59 4.03 8.52
N PHE A 108 -9.69 3.30 8.40
CA PHE A 108 -10.90 3.57 9.18
C PHE A 108 -10.65 3.49 10.70
N ILE A 109 -9.91 2.49 11.16
CA ILE A 109 -9.50 2.38 12.58
C ILE A 109 -8.66 3.58 13.00
N THR A 110 -7.68 4.01 12.19
CA THR A 110 -6.84 5.18 12.51
C THR A 110 -7.63 6.48 12.58
N ILE A 111 -8.63 6.65 11.70
CA ILE A 111 -9.53 7.81 11.70
C ILE A 111 -10.39 7.82 12.96
N ILE A 112 -11.04 6.70 13.29
CA ILE A 112 -11.86 6.59 14.50
C ILE A 112 -11.02 6.94 15.73
N THR A 113 -9.89 6.26 15.90
CA THR A 113 -9.05 6.45 17.08
C THR A 113 -8.50 7.88 17.16
N PHE A 114 -8.24 8.54 16.02
CA PHE A 114 -7.83 9.94 15.98
C PHE A 114 -8.96 10.88 16.42
N LEU A 115 -10.18 10.66 15.92
CA LEU A 115 -11.37 11.45 16.30
C LEU A 115 -11.72 11.31 17.79
N PHE A 116 -11.45 10.16 18.40
CA PHE A 116 -11.62 9.93 19.83
C PHE A 116 -10.41 10.37 20.68
N ASN A 117 -9.41 11.04 20.10
CA ASN A 117 -8.16 11.43 20.76
C ASN A 117 -7.40 10.25 21.41
N ILE A 118 -7.57 9.04 20.89
CA ILE A 118 -6.84 7.85 21.30
C ILE A 118 -5.52 7.83 20.54
N THR A 119 -4.41 7.99 21.28
CA THR A 119 -3.07 7.98 20.70
C THR A 119 -2.55 6.55 20.58
N ILE A 120 -2.34 6.08 19.36
CA ILE A 120 -1.67 4.80 19.10
C ILE A 120 -0.19 5.08 18.83
N PRO A 121 0.74 4.43 19.55
CA PRO A 121 2.18 4.50 19.24
C PRO A 121 2.46 4.12 17.79
N TYR A 122 3.39 4.83 17.14
CA TYR A 122 3.76 4.60 15.74
C TYR A 122 3.96 3.12 15.40
N SER A 123 4.78 2.41 16.20
CA SER A 123 5.07 1.00 15.98
C SER A 123 3.83 0.10 16.02
N LEU A 124 2.88 0.38 16.92
CA LEU A 124 1.63 -0.37 17.02
C LEU A 124 0.68 -0.05 15.88
N ASN A 125 0.61 1.21 15.46
CA ASN A 125 -0.20 1.62 14.32
C ASN A 125 0.27 0.93 13.03
N ILE A 126 1.56 0.96 12.76
CA ILE A 126 2.14 0.33 11.57
C ILE A 126 2.01 -1.20 11.64
N ALA A 127 2.37 -1.82 12.78
CA ALA A 127 2.28 -3.27 12.92
C ALA A 127 0.84 -3.78 12.79
N GLY A 128 -0.12 -3.12 13.44
CA GLY A 128 -1.54 -3.48 13.37
C GLY A 128 -2.08 -3.41 11.94
N GLY A 129 -1.71 -2.36 11.19
CA GLY A 129 -2.08 -2.24 9.79
C GLY A 129 -1.53 -3.38 8.92
N TYR A 130 -0.25 -3.74 9.07
CA TYR A 130 0.31 -4.87 8.32
C TYR A 130 -0.26 -6.22 8.73
N ILE A 131 -0.56 -6.42 10.01
CA ILE A 131 -1.27 -7.62 10.48
C ILE A 131 -2.64 -7.71 9.80
N MET A 132 -3.36 -6.60 9.67
CA MET A 132 -4.64 -6.55 8.97
C MET A 132 -4.51 -6.91 7.49
N LEU A 133 -3.50 -6.39 6.80
CA LEU A 133 -3.22 -6.72 5.40
C LEU A 133 -2.96 -8.22 5.22
N ILE A 134 -2.11 -8.80 6.07
CA ILE A 134 -1.78 -10.24 6.05
C ILE A 134 -3.02 -11.08 6.34
N PHE A 135 -3.81 -10.69 7.34
CA PHE A 135 -5.04 -11.41 7.70
C PHE A 135 -6.03 -11.45 6.52
N ILE A 136 -6.28 -10.31 5.88
CA ILE A 136 -7.16 -10.25 4.70
C ILE A 136 -6.58 -11.08 3.53
N TYR A 137 -5.27 -11.01 3.30
CA TYR A 137 -4.62 -11.82 2.27
C TYR A 137 -4.85 -13.32 2.49
N LEU A 138 -4.65 -13.80 3.73
CA LEU A 138 -4.86 -15.21 4.08
C LEU A 138 -6.32 -15.64 3.91
N LEU A 139 -7.28 -14.78 4.29
CA LEU A 139 -8.71 -15.05 4.09
C LEU A 139 -9.06 -15.18 2.60
N MET A 140 -8.59 -14.25 1.77
CA MET A 140 -8.86 -14.27 0.34
C MET A 140 -8.17 -15.45 -0.36
N ARG A 141 -6.93 -15.77 0.04
CA ARG A 141 -6.18 -16.90 -0.50
C ARG A 141 -6.87 -18.24 -0.18
N LYS A 142 -7.37 -18.43 1.05
CA LYS A 142 -8.10 -19.65 1.44
C LYS A 142 -9.35 -19.88 0.56
N ASN A 143 -10.10 -18.82 0.28
CA ASN A 143 -11.32 -18.91 -0.51
C ASN A 143 -11.07 -19.38 -1.95
N LEU A 144 -9.90 -19.06 -2.53
CA LEU A 144 -9.55 -19.49 -3.89
C LEU A 144 -9.25 -20.97 -4.00
N TYR A 145 -8.55 -21.56 -3.03
CA TYR A 145 -8.33 -23.01 -3.01
C TYR A 145 -9.62 -23.77 -2.74
N ALA A 146 -10.48 -23.24 -1.86
CA ALA A 146 -11.77 -23.84 -1.60
C ALA A 146 -12.65 -23.86 -2.85
N THR A 147 -12.63 -22.81 -3.69
CA THR A 147 -13.44 -22.78 -4.93
C THR A 147 -12.84 -23.60 -6.07
N SER A 148 -11.52 -23.78 -6.14
CA SER A 148 -10.90 -24.66 -7.16
C SER A 148 -11.18 -26.14 -6.95
N ASP A 149 -11.40 -26.57 -5.70
CA ASP A 149 -11.69 -27.96 -5.37
C ASP A 149 -13.14 -28.37 -5.69
N PHE A 150 -14.05 -27.41 -5.91
CA PHE A 150 -15.45 -27.67 -6.31
C PHE A 150 -15.66 -27.65 -7.83
N GLU A 151 -14.64 -27.28 -8.63
CA GLU A 151 -14.70 -27.26 -10.10
C GLU A 151 -14.05 -28.50 -10.76
N GLN A 152 -13.71 -29.54 -9.98
CA GLN A 152 -13.30 -30.87 -10.47
C GLN A 152 -14.47 -31.86 -10.42
#